data_AF-A0A554LKX8-F1
#
_entry.id   AF-A0A554LKX8-F1
#
_cell.length_a   1.000
_cell.length_b   1.000
_cell.length_c   1.000
_cell.angle_alpha   90.00
_cell.angle_beta   90.00
_cell.angle_gamma   90.00
#
_symmetry.space_group_name_H-M   'P 1'
#
loop_
_entity.id
_entity.type
_entity.pdbx_description
1 polymer ?
#
loop_
_entity_poly.entity_id
_entity_poly.type
_entity_poly.pdbx_seq_one_letter_code
_entity_poly.pdbx_strand_id
1 'polypeptide(L)'
;MVLTFSTLIYLLLKKIKWKNYEIYIDREYIGYDQFIKNKIVELFKNNAREKFDIHKLHIVNIGRSANAHRVANFSANGKIKSSKIMANEILNLILK
;
A
#
# COMPACT_ATOMS: atom_id res chain seq x y z
N MET A 1 -1.41 4.64 -13.01
CA MET A 1 -2.27 4.17 -11.91
C MET A 1 -1.58 3.18 -10.98
N VAL A 2 -1.01 2.07 -11.48
CA VAL A 2 -0.32 1.08 -10.63
C VAL A 2 0.82 1.68 -9.80
N LEU A 3 1.64 2.56 -10.39
CA LEU A 3 2.71 3.28 -9.67
C LEU A 3 2.17 4.14 -8.53
N THR A 4 1.08 4.87 -8.76
CA THR A 4 0.38 5.67 -7.75
C THR A 4 -0.10 4.78 -6.61
N PHE A 5 -0.71 3.63 -6.93
CA PHE A 5 -1.16 2.65 -5.95
C PHE A 5 -0.01 2.11 -5.08
N SER A 6 1.11 1.67 -5.69
CA SER A 6 2.30 1.23 -4.97
C SER A 6 2.85 2.32 -4.05
N THR A 7 2.85 3.58 -4.52
CA THR A 7 3.33 4.73 -3.74
C THR A 7 2.44 5.01 -2.53
N LEU A 8 1.11 4.93 -2.70
CA LEU A 8 0.16 5.11 -1.61
C LEU A 8 0.31 4.00 -0.55
N ILE A 9 0.53 2.76 -0.97
CA ILE A 9 0.82 1.65 -0.04
C ILE A 9 2.09 1.94 0.76
N TYR A 10 3.18 2.33 0.10
CA TYR A 10 4.42 2.72 0.78
C TYR A 10 4.19 3.84 1.82
N LEU A 11 3.47 4.90 1.44
CA LEU A 11 3.16 6.02 2.33
C LEU A 11 2.31 5.58 3.54
N LEU A 12 1.36 4.67 3.33
CA LEU A 12 0.55 4.10 4.41
C LEU A 12 1.42 3.26 5.36
N LEU A 13 2.24 2.36 4.81
CA LEU A 13 3.12 1.51 5.59
C LEU A 13 4.10 2.33 6.42
N LYS A 14 4.67 3.40 5.86
CA LYS A 14 5.58 4.30 6.61
C LYS A 14 4.93 4.93 7.84
N LYS A 15 3.60 5.11 7.85
CA LYS A 15 2.87 5.70 8.99
C LYS A 15 2.52 4.69 10.08
N ILE A 16 2.59 3.39 9.81
CA ILE A 16 2.19 2.34 10.76
C ILE A 16 3.40 1.51 11.20
N LYS A 17 3.28 0.80 12.34
CA LYS A 17 4.33 -0.12 12.83
C LYS A 17 4.28 -1.47 12.10
N TRP A 18 4.38 -1.44 10.77
CA TRP A 18 4.16 -2.58 9.87
C TRP A 18 5.07 -3.78 10.14
N LYS A 19 6.25 -3.59 10.75
CA LYS A 19 7.25 -4.64 10.97
C LYS A 19 6.73 -5.86 11.74
N ASN A 20 5.72 -5.69 12.57
CA ASN A 20 5.16 -6.75 13.42
C ASN A 20 4.01 -7.51 12.75
N TYR A 21 3.70 -7.23 11.48
CA TYR A 21 2.52 -7.75 10.82
C TYR A 21 2.87 -8.37 9.46
N GLU A 22 2.11 -9.40 9.09
CA GLU A 22 1.93 -9.80 7.70
C GLU A 22 0.93 -8.86 7.04
N ILE A 23 1.22 -8.40 5.83
CA ILE A 23 0.45 -7.39 5.12
C ILE A 23 -0.29 -8.08 3.96
N TYR A 24 -1.61 -8.06 4.03
CA TYR A 24 -2.47 -8.56 2.96
C TYR A 24 -3.15 -7.39 2.26
N ILE A 25 -3.04 -7.34 0.93
CA ILE A 25 -3.67 -6.34 0.08
C ILE A 25 -4.61 -7.04 -0.90
N ASP A 26 -5.82 -6.51 -1.04
CA ASP A 26 -6.77 -7.01 -2.05
C ASP A 26 -6.23 -6.76 -3.46
N ARG A 27 -6.39 -7.75 -4.35
CA ARG A 27 -5.83 -7.66 -5.70
C ARG A 27 -6.67 -6.72 -6.55
N GLU A 28 -6.18 -5.51 -6.73
CA GLU A 28 -6.82 -4.51 -7.60
C GLU A 28 -6.31 -4.50 -9.05
N TYR A 29 -5.07 -4.95 -9.28
CA TYR A 29 -4.45 -4.91 -10.60
C TYR A 29 -3.94 -6.30 -11.00
N ILE A 30 -4.78 -7.06 -11.69
CA ILE A 30 -4.47 -8.42 -12.15
C ILE A 30 -3.19 -8.42 -13.00
N GLY A 31 -2.23 -9.30 -12.66
CA GLY A 31 -0.95 -9.44 -13.37
C GLY A 31 0.15 -8.48 -12.90
N TYR A 32 -0.15 -7.55 -11.98
CA TYR A 32 0.83 -6.56 -11.49
C TYR A 32 1.36 -6.88 -10.09
N ASP A 33 0.99 -8.01 -9.48
CA ASP A 33 1.34 -8.36 -8.10
C ASP A 33 2.85 -8.23 -7.83
N GLN A 34 3.69 -8.87 -8.65
CA GLN A 34 5.15 -8.82 -8.48
C GLN A 34 5.71 -7.41 -8.71
N PHE A 35 5.15 -6.68 -9.67
CA PHE A 35 5.54 -5.30 -9.94
C PHE A 35 5.23 -4.39 -8.75
N ILE A 36 4.03 -4.51 -8.16
CA ILE A 36 3.62 -3.75 -6.99
C ILE A 36 4.55 -4.05 -5.81
N LYS A 37 4.80 -5.33 -5.53
CA LYS A 37 5.73 -5.77 -4.47
C LYS A 37 7.12 -5.17 -4.66
N ASN A 38 7.70 -5.34 -5.85
CA ASN A 38 9.03 -4.82 -6.16
C ASN A 38 9.09 -3.30 -6.02
N LYS A 39 8.06 -2.59 -6.49
CA LYS A 39 8.05 -1.12 -6.43
C LYS A 39 7.97 -0.61 -4.99
N ILE A 40 7.20 -1.28 -4.11
CA ILE A 40 7.16 -0.93 -2.69
C ILE A 40 8.53 -1.14 -2.04
N VAL A 41 9.19 -2.27 -2.30
CA VAL A 41 10.54 -2.56 -1.80
C VAL A 41 11.54 -1.50 -2.27
N GLU A 42 11.48 -1.13 -3.55
CA GLU A 42 12.31 -0.08 -4.14
C GLU A 42 12.08 1.28 -3.45
N LEU A 43 10.82 1.65 -3.22
CA LEU A 43 10.47 2.90 -2.53
C LEU A 43 11.04 2.94 -1.10
N PHE A 44 10.97 1.83 -0.36
CA PHE A 44 11.60 1.73 0.97
C PHE A 44 13.12 1.83 0.88
N LYS A 45 13.76 1.12 -0.07
CA LYS A 45 15.21 1.15 -0.28
C LYS A 45 15.71 2.58 -0.55
N ASN A 46 14.98 3.35 -1.35
CA ASN A 46 15.41 4.68 -1.80
C ASN A 46 15.03 5.80 -0.83
N ASN A 47 14.01 5.61 0.03
CA ASN A 47 13.41 6.72 0.79
C ASN A 47 13.23 6.45 2.30
N ALA A 48 13.59 5.26 2.80
CA ALA A 48 13.47 4.91 4.21
C ALA A 48 14.80 4.34 4.75
N ARG A 49 15.03 4.51 6.06
CA ARG A 49 16.16 3.87 6.75
C ARG A 49 15.94 2.37 6.91
N GLU A 50 14.69 1.93 6.91
CA GLU A 50 14.29 0.56 7.16
C GLU A 50 14.06 -0.17 5.84
N LYS A 51 14.56 -1.40 5.73
CA LYS A 51 14.32 -2.26 4.57
C LYS A 51 12.97 -2.97 4.71
N PHE A 52 12.22 -3.02 3.62
CA PHE A 52 10.98 -3.77 3.54
C PHE A 52 11.22 -5.19 3.03
N ASP A 53 10.74 -6.18 3.76
CA ASP A 53 10.80 -7.58 3.35
C ASP A 53 9.63 -7.87 2.39
N ILE A 54 9.97 -8.26 1.17
CA ILE A 54 8.99 -8.57 0.12
C ILE A 54 8.06 -9.72 0.50
N HIS A 55 8.53 -10.65 1.33
CA HIS A 55 7.77 -11.84 1.73
C HIS A 55 6.67 -11.53 2.74
N LYS A 56 6.73 -10.37 3.41
CA LYS A 56 5.65 -9.90 4.31
C LYS A 56 4.43 -9.35 3.57
N LEU A 57 4.55 -9.12 2.27
CA LEU A 57 3.49 -8.54 1.46
C LEU A 57 2.82 -9.61 0.60
N HIS A 58 1.53 -9.83 0.83
CA HIS A 58 0.69 -10.78 0.12
C HIS A 58 -0.39 -10.03 -0.65
N ILE A 59 -0.45 -10.25 -1.96
CA ILE A 59 -1.50 -9.69 -2.82
C ILE A 59 -2.40 -10.87 -3.20
N VAL A 60 -3.64 -10.83 -2.73
CA VAL A 60 -4.60 -11.93 -2.81
C VAL A 60 -5.99 -11.38 -3.06
N ASN A 61 -6.93 -12.22 -3.51
CA ASN A 61 -8.34 -11.82 -3.59
C ASN A 61 -8.95 -11.89 -2.18
N ILE A 62 -9.34 -10.74 -1.62
CA ILE A 62 -10.00 -10.67 -0.31
C ILE A 62 -11.51 -10.75 -0.54
N GLY A 63 -12.12 -11.85 -0.08
CA GLY A 63 -13.56 -12.07 -0.26
C GLY A 63 -14.43 -11.03 0.44
N ARG A 64 -15.62 -10.76 -0.11
CA ARG A 64 -16.58 -9.77 0.43
C ARG A 64 -17.03 -10.07 1.87
N SER A 65 -17.04 -11.34 2.26
CA SER A 65 -17.38 -11.80 3.61
C SER A 65 -16.25 -11.57 4.62
N ALA A 66 -15.02 -11.30 4.17
CA ALA A 66 -13.89 -11.07 5.05
C ALA A 66 -14.06 -9.77 5.84
N ASN A 67 -13.63 -9.79 7.11
CA ASN A 67 -13.72 -8.62 7.96
C ASN A 67 -12.95 -7.41 7.39
N ALA A 68 -11.78 -7.67 6.80
CA ALA A 68 -10.96 -6.65 6.16
C ALA A 68 -11.72 -5.91 5.05
N HIS A 69 -12.47 -6.63 4.20
CA HIS A 69 -13.28 -6.03 3.15
C HIS A 69 -14.38 -5.12 3.74
N ARG A 70 -15.08 -5.58 4.79
CA ARG A 70 -16.09 -4.76 5.48
C ARG A 70 -15.51 -3.48 6.06
N VAL A 71 -14.35 -3.56 6.72
CA VAL A 71 -13.66 -2.39 7.30
C VAL A 71 -13.20 -1.42 6.22
N ALA A 72 -12.65 -1.94 5.11
CA ALA A 72 -12.23 -1.12 3.98
C ALA A 72 -13.41 -0.40 3.34
N ASN A 73 -14.51 -1.10 3.06
CA ASN A 73 -15.73 -0.51 2.51
C ASN A 73 -16.35 0.53 3.45
N PHE A 74 -16.39 0.26 4.76
CA PHE A 74 -16.86 1.24 5.75
C PHE A 74 -15.97 2.49 5.75
N SER A 75 -14.65 2.31 5.73
CA SER A 75 -13.69 3.42 5.71
C SER A 75 -13.78 4.26 4.44
N ALA A 76 -13.97 3.62 3.28
CA ALA A 76 -14.11 4.30 1.98
C ALA A 76 -15.38 5.16 1.90
N ASN A 77 -16.47 4.71 2.51
CA ASN A 77 -17.75 5.43 2.55
C ASN A 77 -17.84 6.44 3.71
N GLY A 78 -16.86 6.44 4.62
CA GLY A 78 -16.81 7.35 5.76
C GLY A 78 -16.58 8.81 5.34
N LYS A 79 -17.22 9.76 6.05
CA LYS A 79 -17.04 11.22 5.80
C LYS A 79 -15.72 11.77 6.35
N ILE A 80 -15.06 11.07 7.27
CA ILE A 80 -13.85 11.53 7.96
C ILE A 80 -12.63 10.88 7.32
N LYS A 81 -11.73 11.71 6.78
CA LYS A 81 -10.43 11.27 6.26
C LYS A 81 -9.35 11.54 7.31
N SER A 82 -8.78 10.47 7.86
CA SER A 82 -7.73 10.54 8.90
C SER A 82 -6.36 10.98 8.36
N SER A 83 -6.20 11.05 7.04
CA SER A 83 -4.95 11.44 6.39
C SER A 83 -5.23 12.07 5.03
N LYS A 84 -4.51 13.16 4.73
CA LYS A 84 -4.44 13.76 3.40
C LYS A 84 -3.07 13.46 2.81
N ILE A 85 -3.04 12.97 1.58
CA ILE A 85 -1.82 12.81 0.78
C ILE A 85 -1.99 13.72 -0.42
N MET A 86 -1.07 14.65 -0.61
CA MET A 86 -1.08 15.61 -1.69
C MET A 86 -0.45 15.00 -2.96
N ALA A 87 -0.89 15.46 -4.13
CA ALA A 87 -0.40 14.94 -5.41
C ALA A 87 1.12 15.14 -5.59
N ASN A 88 1.65 16.28 -5.13
CA ASN A 88 3.08 16.57 -5.19
C ASN A 88 3.92 15.57 -4.36
N GLU A 89 3.42 15.09 -3.23
CA GLU A 89 4.11 14.06 -2.43
C GLU A 89 4.26 12.76 -3.21
N ILE A 90 3.25 12.39 -3.99
CA ILE A 90 3.27 11.21 -4.85
C ILE A 90 4.23 11.42 -6.03
N LEU A 91 4.15 12.58 -6.69
CA LEU A 91 5.01 12.91 -7.84
C LEU A 91 6.50 12.92 -7.45
N ASN A 92 6.83 13.48 -6.28
CA ASN A 92 8.20 13.51 -5.77
C ASN A 92 8.79 12.11 -5.49
N LEU A 93 7.94 11.10 -5.29
CA LEU A 93 8.38 9.71 -5.08
C LEU A 93 8.45 8.92 -6.40
N ILE A 94 7.66 9.30 -7.42
CA ILE A 94 7.60 8.61 -8.70
C ILE A 94 8.63 9.15 -9.70
N LEU A 95 8.85 10.47 -9.72
CA LEU A 95 9.69 11.17 -10.71
C LEU A 95 11.15 11.36 -10.28
N LYS A 96 11.53 10.83 -9.12
CA LYS A 96 12.93 10.73 -8.68
C LYS A 96 13.61 9.57 -9.37
#